data_AF-A0A9X1A6V6-F1
#
_entry.id   AF-A0A9X1A6V6-F1
#
_cell.length_a   1.000
_cell.length_b   1.000
_cell.length_c   1.000
_cell.angle_alpha   90.00
_cell.angle_beta   90.00
_cell.angle_gamma   90.00
#
_symmetry.space_group_name_H-M   'P 1'
#
loop_
_entity.id
_entity.type
_entity.pdbx_description
1 polymer ?
#
loop_
_entity_poly.entity_id
_entity_poly.type
_entity_poly.pdbx_seq_one_letter_code
_entity_poly.pdbx_strand_id
1 'polypeptide(L)'
;MTDRQPISKRLRFEIFKRDEFTCAYCGAHPPDALLEVDHIHPVVAGGENDQDNLVTACFDCNRGKGAKLLTSVPQSLADKANETAEREAQIRAYYEILQAKKDRKEDELWAVADIYMERFSDDSILRSRLASIRMFLDRLDYFTVIEAMELATNKMHSKAPAFRYFCGVCWRRIIGHGGSE
;
A
#
# COMPACT_ATOMS: atom_id res chain seq x y z
N MET A 1 -20.65 -37.44 -33.74
CA MET A 1 -20.49 -35.99 -33.98
C MET A 1 -21.09 -35.30 -32.78
N THR A 2 -20.27 -34.79 -31.86
CA THR A 2 -20.76 -34.02 -30.72
C THR A 2 -21.29 -32.69 -31.25
N ASP A 3 -22.56 -32.41 -30.98
CA ASP A 3 -23.23 -31.20 -31.42
C ASP A 3 -22.58 -30.00 -30.72
N ARG A 4 -21.94 -29.12 -31.49
CA ARG A 4 -21.21 -27.97 -30.92
C ARG A 4 -22.23 -26.93 -30.46
N GLN A 5 -22.44 -26.85 -29.15
CA GLN A 5 -23.22 -25.78 -28.53
C GLN A 5 -22.62 -24.40 -28.88
N PRO A 6 -23.37 -23.50 -29.54
CA PRO A 6 -22.86 -22.19 -29.93
C PRO A 6 -22.71 -21.27 -28.71
N ILE A 7 -21.56 -20.59 -28.60
CA ILE A 7 -21.36 -19.55 -27.58
C ILE A 7 -22.26 -18.35 -27.91
N SER A 8 -23.12 -17.95 -26.96
CA SER A 8 -24.05 -16.83 -27.15
C SER A 8 -23.32 -15.51 -27.38
N LYS A 9 -23.92 -14.57 -28.12
CA LYS A 9 -23.32 -13.23 -28.35
C LYS A 9 -23.06 -12.48 -27.04
N ARG A 10 -23.96 -12.63 -26.08
CA ARG A 10 -23.83 -12.05 -24.73
C ARG A 10 -22.61 -12.62 -24.01
N LEU A 11 -22.48 -13.94 -23.98
CA LEU A 11 -21.35 -14.60 -23.34
C LEU A 11 -20.02 -14.20 -24.01
N ARG A 12 -19.96 -14.13 -25.35
CA ARG A 12 -18.75 -13.64 -26.04
C ARG A 12 -18.37 -12.23 -25.61
N PHE A 13 -19.35 -11.33 -25.55
CA PHE A 13 -19.10 -9.96 -25.11
C PHE A 13 -18.66 -9.89 -23.65
N GLU A 14 -19.25 -10.71 -22.76
CA GLU A 14 -18.83 -10.83 -21.36
C GLU A 14 -17.37 -11.31 -21.24
N ILE A 15 -16.95 -12.30 -22.04
CA ILE A 15 -15.56 -12.78 -22.10
C ILE A 15 -14.62 -11.69 -22.62
N PHE A 16 -14.96 -11.01 -23.71
CA PHE A 16 -14.17 -9.90 -24.23
C PHE A 16 -14.02 -8.76 -23.22
N LYS A 17 -15.11 -8.39 -22.54
CA LYS A 17 -15.07 -7.35 -21.52
C LYS A 17 -14.21 -7.76 -20.33
N ARG A 18 -14.31 -9.01 -19.88
CA ARG A 18 -13.51 -9.58 -18.78
C ARG A 18 -12.02 -9.54 -19.09
N ASP A 19 -11.65 -9.84 -20.32
CA ASP A 19 -10.26 -9.86 -20.77
C ASP A 19 -9.81 -8.52 -21.36
N GLU A 20 -10.53 -7.43 -21.06
CA GLU A 20 -10.21 -6.06 -21.48
C GLU A 20 -9.96 -5.92 -23.00
N PHE A 21 -10.70 -6.68 -23.81
CA PHE A 21 -10.52 -6.75 -25.26
C PHE A 21 -9.08 -6.99 -25.67
N THR A 22 -8.39 -7.86 -24.93
CA THR A 22 -6.98 -8.17 -25.13
C THR A 22 -6.82 -9.69 -25.29
N CYS A 23 -6.05 -10.10 -26.29
CA CYS A 23 -5.70 -11.51 -26.49
C CYS A 23 -4.94 -12.04 -25.28
N ALA A 24 -5.50 -13.05 -24.59
CA ALA A 24 -4.89 -13.68 -23.44
C ALA A 24 -3.56 -14.40 -23.75
N TYR A 25 -3.25 -14.61 -25.04
CA TYR A 25 -2.05 -15.32 -25.48
C TYR A 25 -0.88 -14.40 -25.81
N CYS A 26 -1.13 -13.29 -26.49
CA CYS A 26 -0.07 -12.41 -27.00
C CYS A 26 -0.22 -10.94 -26.59
N GLY A 27 -1.29 -10.58 -25.89
CA GLY A 27 -1.56 -9.20 -25.49
C GLY A 27 -2.05 -8.30 -26.63
N ALA A 28 -2.27 -8.82 -27.85
CA ALA A 28 -2.77 -8.02 -28.95
C ALA A 28 -4.23 -7.58 -28.72
N HIS A 29 -4.56 -6.34 -29.09
CA HIS A 29 -5.88 -5.75 -28.93
C HIS A 29 -6.33 -5.06 -30.23
N PRO A 30 -7.63 -4.77 -30.40
CA PRO A 30 -8.12 -3.98 -31.54
C PRO A 30 -7.46 -2.58 -31.58
N PRO A 31 -7.31 -1.98 -32.77
CA PRO A 31 -7.72 -2.47 -34.09
C PRO A 31 -6.71 -3.44 -34.75
N ASP A 32 -5.53 -3.61 -34.16
CA ASP A 32 -4.42 -4.36 -34.76
C ASP A 32 -4.63 -5.88 -34.76
N ALA A 33 -5.62 -6.37 -34.01
CA ALA A 33 -5.99 -7.78 -33.96
C ALA A 33 -7.51 -7.98 -33.99
N LEU A 34 -7.94 -8.98 -34.77
CA LEU A 34 -9.32 -9.48 -34.72
C LEU A 34 -9.45 -10.48 -33.57
N LEU A 35 -10.40 -10.25 -32.66
CA LEU A 35 -10.61 -11.08 -31.48
C LEU A 35 -11.72 -12.11 -31.66
N GLU A 36 -11.50 -13.28 -31.09
CA GLU A 36 -12.41 -14.41 -31.02
C GLU A 36 -12.41 -15.00 -29.60
N VAL A 37 -13.45 -15.76 -29.27
CA VAL A 37 -13.47 -16.54 -28.03
C VAL A 37 -12.93 -17.93 -28.33
N ASP A 38 -11.94 -18.35 -27.56
CA ASP A 38 -11.32 -19.68 -27.63
C ASP A 38 -11.57 -20.45 -26.33
N HIS A 39 -11.61 -21.78 -26.44
CA HIS A 39 -11.73 -22.68 -25.30
C HIS A 39 -10.35 -23.09 -24.79
N ILE A 40 -10.05 -22.88 -23.51
CA ILE A 40 -8.82 -23.35 -22.85
C ILE A 40 -8.71 -24.87 -23.02
N HIS A 41 -9.76 -25.61 -22.65
CA HIS A 41 -9.95 -27.02 -22.91
C HIS A 41 -10.79 -27.20 -24.19
N PRO A 42 -10.23 -27.77 -25.27
CA PRO A 42 -10.95 -27.90 -26.53
C PRO A 42 -12.25 -28.70 -26.40
N VAL A 43 -13.29 -28.30 -27.13
CA VAL A 43 -14.58 -29.02 -27.19
C VAL A 43 -14.42 -30.49 -27.58
N VAL A 44 -13.46 -30.81 -28.45
CA VAL A 44 -13.15 -32.20 -28.86
C VAL A 44 -12.59 -33.06 -27.72
N ALA A 45 -12.06 -32.42 -26.67
CA ALA A 45 -11.57 -33.06 -25.46
C ALA A 45 -12.57 -32.94 -24.29
N GLY A 46 -13.82 -32.53 -24.55
CA GLY A 46 -14.88 -32.42 -23.55
C GLY A 46 -15.00 -31.05 -22.88
N GLY A 47 -14.33 -30.01 -23.38
CA GLY A 47 -14.44 -28.66 -22.82
C GLY A 47 -15.84 -28.04 -22.99
N GLU A 48 -16.36 -27.46 -21.92
CA GLU A 48 -17.68 -26.83 -21.86
C GLU A 48 -17.61 -25.32 -22.15
N ASN A 49 -18.78 -24.67 -22.28
CA ASN A 49 -18.89 -23.23 -22.53
C ASN A 49 -18.91 -22.39 -21.24
N ASP A 50 -18.37 -22.92 -20.14
CA ASP A 50 -18.24 -22.18 -18.89
C ASP A 50 -17.27 -21.01 -19.05
N GLN A 51 -17.54 -19.90 -18.36
CA GLN A 51 -16.69 -18.71 -18.45
C GLN A 51 -15.22 -19.01 -18.12
N ASP A 52 -14.96 -19.89 -17.17
CA ASP A 52 -13.60 -20.29 -16.77
C ASP A 52 -12.87 -21.10 -17.84
N ASN A 53 -13.59 -21.73 -18.78
CA ASN A 53 -13.02 -22.43 -19.91
C ASN A 53 -12.92 -21.57 -21.18
N LEU A 54 -13.43 -20.34 -21.17
CA LEU A 54 -13.42 -19.43 -22.33
C LEU A 54 -12.46 -18.28 -22.12
N VAL A 55 -11.72 -17.90 -23.16
CA VAL A 55 -10.79 -16.76 -23.15
C VAL A 55 -10.83 -15.98 -24.46
N THR A 56 -10.45 -14.71 -24.40
CA THR A 56 -10.26 -13.84 -25.56
C THR A 56 -8.94 -14.17 -26.23
N ALA A 57 -8.99 -14.44 -27.53
CA ALA A 57 -7.83 -14.79 -28.35
C ALA A 57 -7.85 -13.96 -29.64
N CYS A 58 -6.69 -13.52 -30.13
CA CYS A 58 -6.64 -13.00 -31.49
C CYS A 58 -6.75 -14.16 -32.50
N PHE A 59 -7.23 -13.84 -33.70
CA PHE A 59 -7.40 -14.77 -34.80
C PHE A 59 -6.14 -15.62 -35.07
N ASP A 60 -4.96 -15.00 -35.06
CA ASP A 60 -3.69 -15.69 -35.30
C ASP A 60 -3.34 -16.68 -34.19
N CYS A 61 -3.49 -16.29 -32.91
CA CYS A 61 -3.24 -17.19 -31.78
C CYS A 61 -4.27 -18.32 -31.71
N ASN A 62 -5.55 -18.03 -31.95
CA ASN A 62 -6.62 -19.03 -31.94
C ASN A 62 -6.35 -20.12 -32.99
N ARG A 63 -5.97 -19.73 -34.21
CA ARG A 63 -5.60 -20.66 -35.28
C ARG A 63 -4.27 -21.37 -35.03
N GLY A 64 -3.29 -20.67 -34.48
CA GLY A 64 -1.98 -21.23 -34.15
C GLY A 64 -2.05 -22.34 -33.09
N LYS A 65 -3.00 -22.24 -32.15
CA LYS A 65 -3.28 -23.28 -31.15
C LYS A 65 -3.93 -24.53 -31.76
N GLY A 66 -4.93 -24.36 -32.63
CA GLY A 66 -5.67 -25.49 -33.21
C GLY A 66 -6.29 -26.39 -32.13
N ALA A 67 -6.06 -27.71 -32.21
CA ALA A 67 -6.56 -28.69 -31.23
C ALA A 67 -5.59 -28.99 -30.06
N LYS A 68 -4.50 -28.23 -29.89
CA LYS A 68 -3.52 -28.46 -28.84
C LYS A 68 -4.01 -27.91 -27.50
N LEU A 69 -3.78 -28.67 -26.42
CA LEU A 69 -3.92 -28.16 -25.05
C LEU A 69 -2.89 -27.05 -24.80
N LEU A 70 -3.29 -26.02 -24.06
CA LEU A 70 -2.40 -24.93 -23.66
C LEU A 70 -1.31 -25.46 -22.72
N THR A 71 -0.06 -25.12 -23.01
CA THR A 71 1.07 -25.32 -22.07
C THR A 71 1.15 -24.21 -21.02
N SER A 72 0.52 -23.06 -21.28
CA SER A 72 0.35 -21.96 -20.31
C SER A 72 -1.12 -21.60 -20.24
N VAL A 73 -1.78 -22.02 -19.16
CA VAL A 73 -3.16 -21.67 -18.88
C VAL A 73 -3.18 -20.21 -18.39
N PRO A 74 -3.97 -19.31 -18.99
CA PRO A 74 -4.21 -17.99 -18.41
C PRO A 74 -4.72 -18.15 -16.98
N GLN A 75 -4.18 -17.38 -16.03
CA GLN A 75 -4.60 -17.44 -14.63
C GLN A 75 -6.12 -17.41 -14.52
N SER A 76 -6.68 -18.34 -13.75
CA SER A 76 -8.13 -18.41 -13.56
C SER A 76 -8.63 -17.17 -12.83
N LEU A 77 -9.93 -16.90 -12.91
CA LEU A 77 -10.55 -15.82 -12.15
C LEU A 77 -10.34 -15.97 -10.64
N ALA A 78 -10.36 -17.22 -10.16
CA ALA A 78 -10.08 -17.53 -8.77
C ALA A 78 -8.63 -17.17 -8.39
N ASP A 79 -7.66 -17.48 -9.25
CA ASP A 79 -6.24 -17.15 -9.01
C ASP A 79 -6.03 -15.64 -8.96
N LYS A 80 -6.59 -14.91 -9.94
CA LYS A 80 -6.51 -13.43 -9.97
C LYS A 80 -7.19 -12.79 -8.75
N ALA A 81 -8.33 -13.32 -8.32
CA ALA A 81 -9.02 -12.84 -7.12
C ALA A 81 -8.19 -13.09 -5.85
N ASN A 82 -7.59 -14.27 -5.72
CA ASN A 82 -6.71 -14.61 -4.60
C ASN A 82 -5.48 -13.70 -4.55
N GLU A 83 -4.81 -13.48 -5.69
CA GLU A 83 -3.66 -12.56 -5.79
C GLU A 83 -4.04 -11.12 -5.42
N THR A 84 -5.23 -10.68 -5.84
CA THR A 84 -5.74 -9.35 -5.50
C THR A 84 -6.00 -9.22 -4.01
N ALA A 85 -6.67 -10.21 -3.41
CA ALA A 85 -6.94 -10.25 -1.97
C ALA A 85 -5.65 -10.29 -1.14
N GLU A 86 -4.65 -11.06 -1.56
CA GLU A 86 -3.35 -11.10 -0.91
C GLU A 86 -2.64 -9.75 -1.00
N ARG A 87 -2.63 -9.11 -2.18
CA ARG A 87 -2.06 -7.78 -2.36
C ARG A 87 -2.74 -6.73 -1.48
N GLU A 88 -4.07 -6.76 -1.39
CA GLU A 88 -4.84 -5.87 -0.51
C GLU A 88 -4.52 -6.10 0.97
N ALA A 89 -4.38 -7.36 1.40
CA ALA A 89 -3.99 -7.71 2.76
C ALA A 89 -2.57 -7.20 3.09
N GLN A 90 -1.61 -7.36 2.16
CA GLN A 90 -0.26 -6.83 2.31
C GLN A 90 -0.26 -5.30 2.42
N ILE A 91 -1.01 -4.60 1.56
CA ILE A 91 -1.14 -3.14 1.60
C ILE A 91 -1.75 -2.69 2.93
N ARG A 92 -2.79 -3.37 3.42
CA ARG A 92 -3.43 -3.06 4.71
C ARG A 92 -2.45 -3.20 5.87
N ALA A 93 -1.76 -4.34 5.96
CA ALA A 93 -0.78 -4.58 7.01
C ALA A 93 0.36 -3.55 6.97
N TYR A 94 0.82 -3.16 5.78
CA TYR A 94 1.81 -2.09 5.62
C TYR A 94 1.32 -0.75 6.18
N TYR A 95 0.09 -0.34 5.84
CA TYR A 95 -0.50 0.91 6.36
C TYR A 95 -0.72 0.87 7.87
N GLU A 96 -1.11 -0.26 8.46
CA GLU A 96 -1.23 -0.42 9.91
C GLU A 96 0.10 -0.16 10.62
N ILE A 97 1.20 -0.70 10.10
CA ILE A 97 2.54 -0.46 10.65
C ILE A 97 2.92 1.02 10.54
N LEU A 98 2.67 1.66 9.40
CA LEU A 98 2.95 3.08 9.22
C LEU A 98 2.13 3.96 10.17
N GLN A 99 0.85 3.63 10.33
CA GLN A 99 -0.05 4.34 11.24
C GLN A 99 0.42 4.18 12.69
N ALA A 100 0.75 2.97 13.13
CA ALA A 100 1.30 2.75 14.48
C ALA A 100 2.60 3.51 14.75
N LYS A 101 3.47 3.67 13.74
CA LYS A 101 4.66 4.52 13.86
C LYS A 101 4.31 6.00 13.98
N LYS A 102 3.32 6.46 13.22
CA LYS A 102 2.84 7.85 13.28
C LYS A 102 2.22 8.16 14.64
N ASP A 103 1.37 7.25 15.13
CA ASP A 103 0.68 7.39 16.43
C ASP A 103 1.72 7.43 17.56
N ARG A 104 2.71 6.52 17.55
CA ARG A 104 3.81 6.56 18.53
C ARG A 104 4.54 7.90 18.56
N LYS A 105 4.89 8.46 17.40
CA LYS A 105 5.57 9.77 17.35
C LYS A 105 4.69 10.89 17.89
N GLU A 106 3.39 10.82 17.67
CA GLU A 106 2.44 11.81 18.17
C GLU A 106 2.26 11.66 19.70
N ASP A 107 2.17 10.43 20.21
CA ASP A 107 2.15 10.13 21.65
C ASP A 107 3.41 10.64 22.35
N GLU A 108 4.59 10.37 21.78
CA GLU A 108 5.88 10.86 22.31
C GLU A 108 5.96 12.40 22.31
N LEU A 109 5.46 13.04 21.25
CA LEU A 109 5.39 14.50 21.16
C LEU A 109 4.50 15.09 22.24
N TRP A 110 3.32 14.53 22.43
CA TRP A 110 2.37 15.00 23.44
C TRP A 110 2.86 14.73 24.85
N ALA A 111 3.48 13.58 25.12
CA ALA A 111 4.07 13.31 26.43
C ALA A 111 5.11 14.37 26.84
N VAL A 112 5.97 14.82 25.91
CA VAL A 112 6.91 15.93 26.17
C VAL A 112 6.17 17.26 26.37
N ALA A 113 5.14 17.52 25.56
CA ALA A 113 4.36 18.76 25.66
C ALA A 113 3.57 18.84 26.98
N ASP A 114 3.03 17.71 27.45
CA ASP A 114 2.25 17.60 28.68
C ASP A 114 3.08 17.97 29.90
N ILE A 115 4.34 17.49 30.00
CA ILE A 115 5.26 17.90 31.07
C ILE A 115 5.39 19.43 31.14
N TYR A 116 5.50 20.07 29.98
CA TYR A 116 5.60 21.52 29.89
C TYR A 116 4.29 22.21 30.28
N MET A 117 3.16 21.71 29.79
CA MET A 117 1.82 22.25 30.00
C MET A 117 1.39 22.12 31.47
N GLU A 118 1.53 20.93 32.05
CA GLU A 118 1.22 20.63 33.45
C GLU A 118 2.02 21.53 34.40
N ARG A 119 3.33 21.68 34.17
CA ARG A 119 4.21 22.51 35.02
C ARG A 119 3.68 23.92 35.20
N PHE A 120 3.12 24.49 34.14
CA PHE A 120 2.70 25.88 34.08
C PHE A 120 1.17 26.05 34.04
N SER A 121 0.43 24.98 34.35
CA SER A 121 -1.04 24.94 34.38
C SER A 121 -1.65 25.59 33.13
N ASP A 122 -1.16 25.19 31.97
CA ASP A 122 -1.64 25.66 30.66
C ASP A 122 -2.25 24.48 29.92
N ASP A 123 -3.47 24.63 29.42
CA ASP A 123 -4.13 23.59 28.61
C ASP A 123 -3.78 23.72 27.12
N SER A 124 -2.85 24.62 26.79
CA SER A 124 -2.48 24.92 25.41
C SER A 124 -0.99 25.11 25.22
N ILE A 125 -0.50 24.74 24.04
CA ILE A 125 0.88 24.97 23.63
C ILE A 125 0.92 25.58 22.23
N LEU A 126 1.83 26.52 22.04
CA LEU A 126 2.03 27.15 20.74
C LEU A 126 2.45 26.11 19.69
N ARG A 127 1.84 26.15 18.50
CA ARG A 127 2.20 25.28 17.37
C ARG A 127 3.69 25.29 17.03
N SER A 128 4.36 26.45 17.16
CA SER A 128 5.81 26.58 16.94
C SER A 128 6.65 25.81 17.97
N ARG A 129 6.15 25.67 19.21
CA ARG A 129 6.80 24.87 20.26
C ARG A 129 6.63 23.38 19.98
N LEU A 130 5.43 22.94 19.60
CA LEU A 130 5.21 21.55 19.16
C LEU A 130 6.10 21.19 17.96
N ALA A 131 6.21 22.08 16.97
CA ALA A 131 7.12 21.89 15.85
C ALA A 131 8.58 21.74 16.28
N SER A 132 9.01 22.50 17.29
CA SER A 132 10.37 22.39 17.85
C SER A 132 10.57 21.07 18.60
N ILE A 133 9.61 20.63 19.42
CA ILE A 133 9.69 19.34 20.12
C ILE A 133 9.76 18.19 19.10
N ARG A 134 8.91 18.20 18.08
CA ARG A 134 8.92 17.19 17.01
C ARG A 134 10.29 17.14 16.32
N MET A 135 10.85 18.30 15.98
CA MET A 135 12.19 18.37 15.38
C MET A 135 13.28 17.77 16.29
N PHE A 136 13.17 17.93 17.61
CA PHE A 136 14.11 17.30 18.54
C PHE A 136 13.91 15.79 18.63
N LEU A 137 12.67 15.28 18.66
CA LEU A 137 12.37 13.84 18.63
C LEU A 137 12.82 13.16 17.32
N ASP A 138 12.93 13.91 16.22
CA ASP A 138 13.50 13.38 14.98
C ASP A 138 15.05 13.30 15.01
N ARG A 139 15.72 13.87 16.02
CA ARG A 139 17.19 13.98 16.12
C ARG A 139 17.79 13.39 17.39
N LEU A 140 16.98 13.19 18.41
CA LEU A 140 17.34 12.67 19.73
C LEU A 140 16.33 11.58 20.08
N ASP A 141 16.76 10.62 20.91
CA ASP A 141 15.82 9.63 21.45
C ASP A 141 14.79 10.29 22.38
N TYR A 142 13.63 9.63 22.49
CA TYR A 142 12.49 10.11 23.28
C TYR A 142 12.87 10.45 24.73
N PHE A 143 13.62 9.59 25.40
CA PHE A 143 14.00 9.77 26.81
C PHE A 143 14.88 11.01 26.99
N THR A 144 15.84 11.22 26.10
CA THR A 144 16.69 12.41 26.11
C THR A 144 15.89 13.71 26.00
N VAL A 145 14.83 13.73 25.18
CA VAL A 145 13.97 14.92 25.01
C VAL A 145 13.09 15.14 26.24
N ILE A 146 12.52 14.08 26.81
CA ILE A 146 11.77 14.14 28.08
C ILE A 146 12.64 14.73 29.19
N GLU A 147 13.82 14.17 29.42
CA GLU A 147 14.76 14.66 30.45
C GLU A 147 15.14 16.13 30.23
N ALA A 148 15.30 16.55 28.98
CA ALA A 148 15.57 17.96 28.66
C ALA A 148 14.42 18.87 29.12
N MET A 149 13.18 18.43 28.90
CA MET A 149 11.98 19.20 29.23
C MET A 149 11.77 19.25 30.74
N GLU A 150 11.90 18.13 31.43
CA GLU A 150 11.85 18.04 32.90
C GLU A 150 12.91 18.94 33.55
N LEU A 151 14.15 18.88 33.05
CA LEU A 151 15.22 19.74 33.55
C LEU A 151 14.89 21.23 33.37
N ALA A 152 14.34 21.60 32.21
CA ALA A 152 13.99 22.97 31.90
C ALA A 152 12.84 23.50 32.76
N THR A 153 11.79 22.71 32.92
CA THR A 153 10.59 23.02 33.72
C THR A 153 10.87 23.05 35.22
N ASN A 154 11.83 22.26 35.70
CA ASN A 154 12.29 22.32 37.09
C ASN A 154 13.16 23.56 37.36
N LYS A 155 14.03 23.94 36.43
CA LYS A 155 14.97 25.05 36.62
C LYS A 155 14.36 26.44 36.38
N MET A 156 13.31 26.52 35.58
CA MET A 156 12.73 27.80 35.14
C MET A 156 11.29 27.94 35.63
N HIS A 157 10.98 29.08 36.28
CA HIS A 157 9.65 29.35 36.85
C HIS A 157 8.69 30.04 35.88
N SER A 158 9.06 30.22 34.62
CA SER A 158 8.23 30.87 33.62
C SER A 158 8.28 30.14 32.28
N LYS A 159 7.13 30.06 31.61
CA LYS A 159 6.88 29.38 30.33
C LYS A 159 7.96 29.64 29.28
N ALA A 160 8.12 30.90 28.86
CA ALA A 160 9.03 31.24 27.77
C ALA A 160 10.52 30.98 28.08
N PRO A 161 11.07 31.38 29.24
CA PRO A 161 12.42 30.98 29.65
C PRO A 161 12.63 29.47 29.73
N ALA A 162 11.66 28.72 30.27
CA ALA A 162 11.72 27.27 30.34
C ALA A 162 11.87 26.65 28.94
N PHE A 163 11.01 27.04 28.01
CA PHE A 163 11.07 26.50 26.65
C PHE A 163 12.39 26.85 25.93
N ARG A 164 12.92 28.07 26.11
CA ARG A 164 14.24 28.44 25.57
C ARG A 164 15.36 27.60 26.17
N TYR A 165 15.30 27.35 27.48
CA TYR A 165 16.28 26.51 28.16
C TYR A 165 16.22 25.07 27.65
N PHE A 166 15.02 24.50 27.50
CA PHE A 166 14.78 23.19 26.88
C PHE A 166 15.45 23.11 25.50
N CYS A 167 15.15 24.05 24.60
CA CYS A 167 15.77 24.07 23.28
C CYS A 167 17.30 24.13 23.36
N GLY A 168 17.85 24.93 24.27
CA GLY A 168 19.30 25.03 24.48
C GLY A 168 19.94 23.72 24.98
N VAL A 169 19.25 22.96 25.83
CA VAL A 169 19.70 21.64 26.28
C VAL A 169 19.71 20.65 25.11
N CYS A 170 18.62 20.57 24.33
CA CYS A 170 18.52 19.66 23.19
C CYS A 170 19.57 19.97 22.12
N TRP A 171 19.78 21.25 21.77
CA TRP A 171 20.82 21.63 20.81
C TRP A 171 22.23 21.27 21.28
N ARG A 172 22.54 21.44 22.57
CA ARG A 172 23.83 21.00 23.11
C ARG A 172 24.03 19.49 22.98
N ARG A 173 22.99 18.70 23.18
CA ARG A 173 23.05 17.23 23.00
C ARG A 173 23.26 16.86 21.54
N ILE A 174 22.51 17.47 20.62
CA ILE A 174 22.68 17.25 19.16
C ILE A 174 24.12 17.56 18.73
N ILE A 175 24.65 18.71 19.15
CA ILE A 175 26.01 19.14 18.78
C ILE A 175 27.06 18.23 19.44
N GLY A 176 26.84 17.84 20.70
CA GLY A 176 27.75 16.97 21.45
C GLY A 176 27.83 15.53 20.93
N HIS A 177 26.75 15.00 20.35
CA HIS A 177 26.73 13.67 19.74
C HIS A 177 27.36 13.62 18.33
N GLY A 178 27.55 14.76 17.66
CA GLY A 178 28.15 14.84 16.32
C GLY A 178 29.69 14.92 16.30
N GLY A 179 30.36 14.79 17.44
CA GLY A 179 31.82 14.90 17.58
C GLY A 179 32.56 13.58 17.84
N SER A 180 31.86 12.45 17.72
CA SER A 180 32.43 11.10 17.87
C SER A 180 32.04 10.25 16.66
N GLU A 181 32.68 10.52 15.53
CA GLU A 181 32.89 9.57 14.43
C GLU A 181 34.38 9.24 14.34
#